data_AF-A0A372NSC5-F1
#
_entry.id   AF-A0A372NSC5-F1
#
_cell.length_a   1.000
_cell.length_b   1.000
_cell.length_c   1.000
_cell.angle_alpha   90.00
_cell.angle_beta   90.00
_cell.angle_gamma   90.00
#
_symmetry.space_group_name_H-M   'P 1'
#
loop_
_entity.id
_entity.type
_entity.pdbx_description
1 polymer ?
#
loop_
_entity_poly.entity_id
_entity_poly.type
_entity_poly.pdbx_seq_one_letter_code
_entity_poly.pdbx_strand_id
1 'polypeptide(L)'
;MKKVFLVAMLSASVMVYSCKSKTDKAAGDSTATEQAATPTTDKAAPAETPGNAPKTYTATFSPDTAILGKQKEALVKVIPVSATDLSDPDGKSEGIEFTFKVSVTNKNKMGGNNVGLTPSEFRLALDNNTNISQTNGGYFSAQPEATAESENITYRIPAGAKPKALNLFYDETRVSVPVELK
;
A
#
# COMPACT_ATOMS: atom_id res chain seq x y z
N MET A 1 -25.06 -6.83 -53.70
CA MET A 1 -24.62 -8.08 -54.37
C MET A 1 -23.26 -8.49 -53.79
N LYS A 2 -23.07 -9.79 -53.50
CA LYS A 2 -21.82 -10.53 -53.15
C LYS A 2 -21.16 -10.12 -51.82
N LYS A 3 -21.26 -10.84 -50.68
CA LYS A 3 -20.95 -12.23 -50.25
C LYS A 3 -19.45 -12.64 -50.29
N VAL A 4 -19.06 -13.30 -49.19
CA VAL A 4 -17.92 -14.25 -48.92
C VAL A 4 -16.54 -13.59 -48.72
N PHE A 5 -15.70 -13.87 -47.69
CA PHE A 5 -15.27 -15.19 -47.16
C PHE A 5 -14.84 -15.22 -45.68
N LEU A 6 -14.87 -16.47 -45.19
CA LEU A 6 -14.69 -17.03 -43.86
C LEU A 6 -13.51 -18.01 -43.93
N VAL A 7 -12.51 -17.92 -43.03
CA VAL A 7 -11.48 -18.95 -42.70
C VAL A 7 -11.01 -18.60 -41.27
N ALA A 8 -11.30 -19.30 -40.17
CA ALA A 8 -11.10 -20.70 -39.75
C ALA A 8 -9.64 -21.06 -39.35
N MET A 9 -9.49 -21.39 -38.05
CA MET A 9 -8.74 -22.54 -37.50
C MET A 9 -7.29 -22.36 -37.01
N LEU A 10 -7.06 -22.61 -35.69
CA LEU A 10 -6.15 -23.59 -35.04
C LEU A 10 -5.87 -23.14 -33.58
N SER A 11 -6.42 -23.78 -32.53
CA SER A 11 -5.94 -25.00 -31.85
C SER A 11 -4.60 -24.85 -31.11
N ALA A 12 -4.60 -24.88 -29.77
CA ALA A 12 -3.85 -25.87 -28.95
C ALA A 12 -3.78 -25.47 -27.47
N SER A 13 -4.33 -26.35 -26.64
CA SER A 13 -4.25 -26.39 -25.19
C SER A 13 -2.83 -26.72 -24.72
N VAL A 14 -2.38 -26.11 -23.62
CA VAL A 14 -1.25 -26.62 -22.83
C VAL A 14 -1.70 -26.79 -21.39
N MET A 15 -1.85 -28.07 -20.99
CA MET A 15 -1.97 -28.50 -19.61
C MET A 15 -0.63 -28.36 -18.91
N VAL A 16 -0.60 -27.76 -17.72
CA VAL A 16 0.55 -27.84 -16.82
C VAL A 16 0.31 -28.91 -15.77
N TYR A 17 1.30 -29.80 -15.67
CA TYR A 17 1.42 -30.98 -14.83
C TYR A 17 1.33 -30.65 -13.33
N SER A 18 0.44 -31.33 -12.60
CA SER A 18 0.53 -31.49 -11.15
C SER A 18 1.42 -32.70 -10.83
N CYS A 19 2.62 -32.45 -10.32
CA CYS A 19 3.48 -33.49 -9.76
C CYS A 19 2.94 -33.97 -8.42
N LYS A 20 2.36 -35.17 -8.42
CA LYS A 20 2.21 -36.04 -7.25
C LYS A 20 3.54 -36.76 -6.97
N SER A 21 4.10 -36.58 -5.79
CA SER A 21 5.02 -37.55 -5.19
C SER A 21 4.25 -38.43 -4.21
N LYS A 22 4.34 -39.75 -4.43
CA LYS A 22 3.86 -40.82 -3.55
C LYS A 22 4.79 -40.99 -2.34
N THR A 23 4.24 -41.38 -1.19
CA THR A 23 4.81 -42.42 -0.32
C THR A 23 3.67 -43.05 0.49
N ASP A 24 3.80 -44.35 0.69
CA ASP A 24 2.79 -45.34 1.09
C ASP A 24 2.41 -45.37 2.60
N LYS A 25 1.18 -45.85 2.81
CA LYS A 25 0.58 -46.62 3.92
C LYS A 25 1.33 -46.75 5.27
N ALA A 26 0.60 -46.56 6.38
CA ALA A 26 -0.07 -47.65 7.13
C ALA A 26 -0.81 -47.12 8.38
N ALA A 27 -1.89 -47.82 8.73
CA ALA A 27 -2.75 -47.59 9.88
C ALA A 27 -2.06 -47.96 11.22
N GLY A 28 -2.49 -47.31 12.31
CA GLY A 28 -2.12 -47.68 13.68
C GLY A 28 -3.09 -47.07 14.68
N ASP A 29 -3.67 -47.94 15.50
CA ASP A 29 -4.73 -47.74 16.49
C ASP A 29 -4.57 -46.54 17.45
N SER A 30 -5.73 -45.93 17.75
CA SER A 30 -5.93 -45.10 18.93
C SER A 30 -5.93 -45.97 20.18
N THR A 31 -5.02 -45.70 21.12
CA THR A 31 -5.22 -46.10 22.52
C THR A 31 -4.73 -44.99 23.43
N ALA A 32 -5.62 -44.55 24.31
CA ALA A 32 -5.36 -43.57 25.34
C ALA A 32 -4.42 -44.13 26.42
N THR A 33 -3.57 -43.27 26.98
CA THR A 33 -3.07 -43.43 28.35
C THR A 33 -2.66 -42.06 28.90
N GLU A 34 -3.35 -41.63 29.94
CA GLU A 34 -2.95 -40.54 30.81
C GLU A 34 -1.69 -40.93 31.60
N GLN A 35 -0.71 -40.02 31.72
CA GLN A 35 0.14 -39.98 32.89
C GLN A 35 0.61 -38.55 33.19
N ALA A 36 0.45 -38.16 34.45
CA ALA A 36 0.65 -36.82 34.98
C ALA A 36 2.12 -36.50 35.36
N ALA A 37 2.46 -35.21 35.15
CA ALA A 37 3.39 -34.28 35.81
C ALA A 37 4.68 -34.78 36.50
N THR A 38 5.83 -34.16 36.17
CA THR A 38 6.52 -33.14 37.02
C THR A 38 7.72 -32.48 36.29
N PRO A 39 8.19 -31.30 36.74
CA PRO A 39 8.88 -30.28 35.94
C PRO A 39 10.40 -30.45 35.90
N THR A 40 11.04 -29.98 34.85
CA THR A 40 12.50 -29.77 34.83
C THR A 40 12.85 -28.60 33.91
N THR A 41 13.11 -27.47 34.56
CA THR A 41 14.26 -26.56 34.38
C THR A 41 14.64 -26.12 32.96
N ASP A 42 14.42 -24.82 32.72
CA ASP A 42 15.27 -23.88 31.99
C ASP A 42 16.17 -24.47 30.89
N LYS A 43 15.56 -24.76 29.75
CA LYS A 43 16.29 -24.68 28.48
C LYS A 43 16.11 -23.26 27.97
N ALA A 44 17.13 -22.43 28.22
CA ALA A 44 17.28 -21.14 27.57
C ALA A 44 17.00 -21.32 26.08
N ALA A 45 15.96 -20.65 25.59
CA ALA A 45 15.71 -20.52 24.17
C ALA A 45 17.01 -20.00 23.53
N PRO A 46 17.43 -20.53 22.37
CA PRO A 46 18.54 -19.93 21.63
C PRO A 46 18.22 -18.45 21.48
N ALA A 47 19.13 -17.58 21.90
CA ALA A 47 19.01 -16.16 21.67
C ALA A 47 18.79 -15.98 20.18
N GLU A 48 17.59 -15.52 19.81
CA GLU A 48 17.35 -14.98 18.48
C GLU A 48 18.35 -13.84 18.33
N THR A 49 19.40 -14.06 17.54
CA THR A 49 20.10 -12.96 16.86
C THR A 49 19.02 -12.01 16.38
N PRO A 50 19.07 -10.69 16.69
CA PRO A 50 18.03 -9.77 16.25
C PRO A 50 17.91 -9.92 14.74
N GLY A 51 16.84 -10.59 14.30
CA GLY A 51 16.58 -10.75 12.88
C GLY A 51 16.46 -9.36 12.31
N ASN A 52 17.01 -9.16 11.11
CA ASN A 52 17.02 -7.92 10.34
C ASN A 52 15.57 -7.52 9.94
N ALA A 53 14.69 -7.35 10.93
CA ALA A 53 13.31 -6.98 10.76
C ALA A 53 13.26 -5.50 10.38
N PRO A 54 12.56 -5.14 9.29
CA PRO A 54 12.48 -3.74 8.86
C PRO A 54 11.92 -2.86 9.97
N LYS A 55 12.63 -1.77 10.27
CA LYS A 55 12.16 -0.78 11.23
C LYS A 55 10.93 -0.05 10.66
N THR A 56 9.90 0.12 11.47
CA THR A 56 8.67 0.84 11.11
C THR A 56 8.56 2.15 11.88
N TYR A 57 7.96 3.15 11.25
CA TYR A 57 7.71 4.49 11.79
C TYR A 57 6.22 4.77 11.79
N THR A 58 5.79 5.59 12.74
CA THR A 58 4.46 6.19 12.72
C THR A 58 4.50 7.47 11.88
N ALA A 59 3.65 7.55 10.87
CA ALA A 59 3.49 8.75 10.05
C ALA A 59 2.35 9.62 10.58
N THR A 60 2.58 10.94 10.65
CA THR A 60 1.54 11.91 11.03
C THR A 60 1.44 13.04 10.01
N PHE A 61 0.21 13.46 9.72
CA PHE A 61 -0.14 14.58 8.86
C PHE A 61 -0.86 15.62 9.72
N SER A 62 -0.41 16.88 9.73
CA SER A 62 -1.01 17.91 10.59
C SER A 62 -1.13 19.25 9.85
N PRO A 63 -2.36 19.71 9.52
CA PRO A 63 -3.64 19.00 9.68
C PRO A 63 -3.74 17.76 8.76
N ASP A 64 -4.58 16.79 9.11
CA ASP A 64 -4.83 15.60 8.28
C ASP A 64 -5.89 15.85 7.18
N THR A 65 -6.48 17.05 7.14
CA THR A 65 -7.51 17.46 6.19
C THR A 65 -7.13 18.76 5.48
N ALA A 66 -7.56 18.86 4.22
CA ALA A 66 -7.31 19.97 3.32
C ALA A 66 -8.54 20.25 2.45
N ILE A 67 -8.76 21.53 2.10
CA ILE A 67 -9.79 21.91 1.14
C ILE A 67 -9.09 22.34 -0.15
N LEU A 68 -9.52 21.77 -1.27
CA LEU A 68 -8.98 21.99 -2.60
C LEU A 68 -10.10 22.37 -3.59
N GLY A 69 -9.68 22.88 -4.74
CA GLY A 69 -10.53 23.31 -5.85
C GLY A 69 -10.86 24.80 -5.77
N LYS A 70 -11.01 25.44 -6.94
CA LYS A 70 -11.29 26.89 -7.00
C LYS A 70 -12.60 27.26 -6.32
N GLN A 71 -13.54 26.32 -6.23
CA GLN A 71 -14.84 26.48 -5.58
C GLN A 71 -14.91 25.80 -4.20
N LYS A 72 -13.78 25.33 -3.65
CA LYS A 72 -13.70 24.61 -2.36
C LYS A 72 -14.59 23.36 -2.33
N GLU A 73 -14.67 22.68 -3.46
CA GLU A 73 -15.51 21.54 -3.75
C GLU A 73 -14.92 20.19 -3.29
N ALA A 74 -13.61 20.13 -3.04
CA ALA A 74 -12.94 18.91 -2.60
C ALA A 74 -12.47 19.05 -1.14
N LEU A 75 -13.08 18.30 -0.22
CA LEU A 75 -12.51 18.09 1.11
C LEU A 75 -11.69 16.80 1.07
N VAL A 76 -10.38 16.93 1.27
CA VAL A 76 -9.43 15.83 1.19
C VAL A 76 -8.92 15.50 2.58
N LYS A 77 -8.92 14.21 2.94
CA LYS A 77 -8.33 13.68 4.17
C LYS A 77 -7.19 12.72 3.84
N VAL A 78 -6.05 12.90 4.47
CA VAL A 78 -4.90 12.00 4.34
C VAL A 78 -4.91 11.02 5.51
N ILE A 79 -4.81 9.73 5.19
CA ILE A 79 -4.92 8.64 6.16
C ILE A 79 -3.58 7.90 6.17
N PRO A 80 -2.73 8.06 7.20
CA PRO A 80 -1.46 7.34 7.27
C PRO A 80 -1.71 5.82 7.34
N VAL A 81 -0.86 5.04 6.66
CA VAL A 81 -0.92 3.57 6.70
C VAL A 81 0.35 3.02 7.32
N SER A 82 1.51 3.26 6.71
CA SER A 82 2.79 2.75 7.20
C SER A 82 3.98 3.53 6.66
N ALA A 83 5.10 3.45 7.36
CA ALA A 83 6.39 3.91 6.90
C ALA A 83 7.43 2.87 7.36
N THR A 84 8.14 2.25 6.43
CA THR A 84 9.02 1.12 6.74
C THR A 84 10.39 1.33 6.09
N ASP A 85 11.47 1.13 6.84
CA ASP A 85 12.82 1.15 6.28
C ASP A 85 12.99 0.03 5.27
N LEU A 86 13.63 0.36 4.15
CA LEU A 86 14.14 -0.59 3.19
C LEU A 86 15.63 -0.78 3.46
N SER A 87 16.08 -2.02 3.54
CA SER A 87 17.49 -2.36 3.80
C SER A 87 17.96 -3.51 2.92
N ASP A 88 19.22 -3.45 2.52
CA ASP A 88 19.88 -4.55 1.82
C ASP A 88 20.17 -5.74 2.77
N PRO A 89 20.61 -6.90 2.26
CA PRO A 89 20.99 -8.04 3.09
C PRO A 89 22.13 -7.77 4.08
N ASP A 90 22.95 -6.75 3.84
CA ASP A 90 24.05 -6.31 4.70
C ASP A 90 23.57 -5.32 5.80
N GLY A 91 22.28 -4.95 5.79
CA GLY A 91 21.67 -4.01 6.74
C GLY A 91 21.88 -2.53 6.41
N LYS A 92 22.35 -2.18 5.21
CA LYS A 92 22.45 -0.78 4.77
C LYS A 92 21.07 -0.28 4.35
N SER A 93 20.74 0.95 4.73
CA SER A 93 19.48 1.58 4.36
C SER A 93 19.44 1.89 2.85
N GLU A 94 18.41 1.39 2.19
CA GLU A 94 18.03 1.74 0.81
C GLU A 94 16.99 2.86 0.75
N GLY A 95 16.35 3.19 1.88
CA GLY A 95 15.36 4.25 1.98
C GLY A 95 14.19 3.90 2.88
N ILE A 96 13.05 4.56 2.66
CA ILE A 96 11.78 4.31 3.35
C ILE A 96 10.68 4.08 2.32
N GLU A 97 9.92 3.00 2.48
CA GLU A 97 8.63 2.84 1.82
C GLU A 97 7.55 3.52 2.65
N PHE A 98 6.98 4.59 2.10
CA PHE A 98 5.99 5.44 2.76
C PHE A 98 4.62 5.24 2.12
N THR A 99 3.67 4.70 2.87
CA THR A 99 2.33 4.36 2.38
C THR A 99 1.25 5.09 3.16
N PHE A 100 0.28 5.64 2.42
CA PHE A 100 -0.91 6.27 2.96
C PHE A 100 -2.09 6.11 2.00
N LYS A 101 -3.28 6.51 2.43
CA LYS A 101 -4.46 6.65 1.57
C LYS A 101 -4.96 8.08 1.60
N VAL A 102 -5.80 8.41 0.62
CA VAL A 102 -6.50 9.68 0.56
C VAL A 102 -7.99 9.41 0.43
N SER A 103 -8.78 10.07 1.27
CA SER A 103 -10.22 10.17 1.13
C SER A 103 -10.57 11.54 0.55
N VAL A 104 -11.51 11.57 -0.39
CA VAL A 104 -12.06 12.82 -0.93
C VAL A 104 -13.57 12.82 -0.78
N THR A 105 -14.07 13.85 -0.11
CA THR A 105 -15.50 14.18 -0.04
C THR A 105 -15.80 15.26 -1.07
N ASN A 106 -16.68 14.93 -2.01
CA ASN A 106 -17.17 15.87 -3.02
C ASN A 106 -18.30 16.71 -2.41
N LYS A 107 -18.08 18.01 -2.33
CA LYS A 107 -19.02 18.98 -1.75
C LYS A 107 -19.95 19.61 -2.79
N ASN A 108 -19.85 19.21 -4.06
CA ASN A 108 -20.83 19.60 -5.08
C ASN A 108 -22.18 18.99 -4.75
N LYS A 109 -23.25 19.73 -5.07
CA LYS A 109 -24.63 19.25 -4.90
C LYS A 109 -24.97 18.14 -5.88
N MET A 110 -25.98 17.33 -5.55
CA MET A 110 -26.56 16.36 -6.48
C MET A 110 -26.84 16.97 -7.87
N GLY A 111 -26.40 16.29 -8.92
CA GLY A 111 -26.44 16.77 -10.31
C GLY A 111 -25.24 17.63 -10.74
N GLY A 112 -24.30 17.92 -9.84
CA GLY A 112 -23.03 18.57 -10.14
C GLY A 112 -21.95 17.62 -10.68
N ASN A 113 -20.71 18.13 -10.78
CA ASN A 113 -19.58 17.38 -11.29
C ASN A 113 -18.96 16.44 -10.24
N ASN A 114 -18.38 15.34 -10.72
CA ASN A 114 -17.52 14.49 -9.90
C ASN A 114 -16.22 15.23 -9.53
N VAL A 115 -15.66 14.89 -8.37
CA VAL A 115 -14.33 15.33 -7.95
C VAL A 115 -13.39 14.14 -8.09
N GLY A 116 -12.44 14.25 -9.02
CA GLY A 116 -11.42 13.25 -9.27
C GLY A 116 -10.05 13.72 -8.79
N LEU A 117 -9.31 12.84 -8.10
CA LEU A 117 -7.93 13.09 -7.69
C LEU A 117 -6.99 12.13 -8.40
N THR A 118 -5.84 12.65 -8.79
CA THR A 118 -4.80 11.91 -9.48
C THR A 118 -3.55 11.89 -8.60
N PRO A 119 -3.29 10.81 -7.83
CA PRO A 119 -2.10 10.72 -6.99
C PRO A 119 -0.78 10.95 -7.74
N SER A 120 -0.74 10.73 -9.07
CA SER A 120 0.42 11.06 -9.92
C SER A 120 0.77 12.52 -10.07
N GLU A 121 -0.12 13.42 -9.66
CA GLU A 121 0.14 14.85 -9.58
C GLU A 121 0.66 15.26 -8.20
N PHE A 122 0.49 14.43 -7.17
CA PHE A 122 0.96 14.74 -5.83
C PHE A 122 2.49 14.73 -5.76
N ARG A 123 3.04 15.53 -4.86
CA ARG A 123 4.50 15.62 -4.67
C ARG A 123 4.83 15.52 -3.20
N LEU A 124 5.61 14.53 -2.82
CA LEU A 124 6.19 14.44 -1.48
C LEU A 124 7.47 15.27 -1.46
N ALA A 125 7.43 16.39 -0.73
CA ALA A 125 8.60 17.21 -0.45
C ALA A 125 9.41 16.56 0.65
N LEU A 126 10.71 16.49 0.45
CA LEU A 126 11.68 15.95 1.40
C LEU A 126 12.40 17.08 2.15
N ASP A 127 13.02 16.74 3.27
CA ASP A 127 13.82 17.66 4.10
C ASP A 127 15.02 18.27 3.37
N ASN A 128 15.58 17.56 2.38
CA ASN A 128 16.63 18.03 1.49
C ASN A 128 16.14 18.96 0.36
N ASN A 129 14.90 19.45 0.42
CA ASN A 129 14.23 20.31 -0.57
C ASN A 129 14.04 19.68 -1.96
N THR A 130 14.16 18.37 -2.10
CA THR A 130 13.73 17.65 -3.31
C THR A 130 12.25 17.29 -3.23
N ASN A 131 11.64 17.04 -4.39
CA ASN A 131 10.29 16.52 -4.50
C ASN A 131 10.33 15.20 -5.26
N ILE A 132 9.60 14.21 -4.77
CA ILE A 132 9.43 12.93 -5.45
C ILE A 132 7.95 12.69 -5.76
N SER A 133 7.72 11.84 -6.77
CA SER A 133 6.40 11.32 -7.12
C SER A 133 6.20 9.95 -6.49
N GLN A 134 4.94 9.55 -6.37
CA GLN A 134 4.54 8.23 -5.90
C GLN A 134 5.03 7.12 -6.84
N THR A 135 5.37 5.98 -6.25
CA THR A 135 5.68 4.72 -6.94
C THR A 135 4.40 3.94 -7.26
N ASN A 136 3.35 4.09 -6.45
CA ASN A 136 2.03 3.52 -6.68
C ASN A 136 0.93 4.51 -6.31
N GLY A 137 -0.22 4.41 -6.98
CA GLY A 137 -1.41 5.22 -6.74
C GLY A 137 -2.16 5.50 -8.04
N GLY A 138 -3.43 5.12 -8.09
CA GLY A 138 -4.31 5.29 -9.25
C GLY A 138 -5.28 6.47 -9.10
N TYR A 139 -5.83 6.93 -10.22
CA TYR A 139 -6.94 7.87 -10.23
C TYR A 139 -8.16 7.30 -9.49
N PHE A 140 -8.86 8.15 -8.75
CA PHE A 140 -10.12 7.82 -8.11
C PHE A 140 -11.00 9.07 -8.03
N SER A 141 -12.31 8.88 -7.90
CA SER A 141 -13.26 9.99 -7.88
C SER A 141 -14.44 9.77 -6.97
N ALA A 142 -14.96 10.85 -6.39
CA ALA A 142 -16.21 10.89 -5.65
C ALA A 142 -17.33 11.54 -6.47
N GLN A 143 -18.49 10.87 -6.49
CA GLN A 143 -19.74 11.45 -6.98
C GLN A 143 -20.18 12.65 -6.11
N PRO A 144 -21.03 13.57 -6.60
CA PRO A 144 -21.54 14.68 -5.81
C PRO A 144 -22.13 14.21 -4.48
N GLU A 145 -21.85 14.96 -3.42
CA GLU A 145 -22.24 14.67 -2.02
C GLU A 145 -21.73 13.32 -1.46
N ALA A 146 -20.84 12.63 -2.17
CA ALA A 146 -20.27 11.35 -1.75
C ALA A 146 -18.81 11.47 -1.30
N THR A 147 -18.33 10.43 -0.63
CA THR A 147 -16.92 10.27 -0.27
C THR A 147 -16.36 9.03 -0.95
N ALA A 148 -15.17 9.15 -1.54
CA ALA A 148 -14.41 8.04 -2.09
C ALA A 148 -13.04 7.96 -1.39
N GLU A 149 -12.52 6.74 -1.25
CA GLU A 149 -11.19 6.49 -0.71
C GLU A 149 -10.31 5.89 -1.82
N SER A 150 -9.04 6.29 -1.85
CA SER A 150 -8.05 5.73 -2.75
C SER A 150 -7.62 4.33 -2.32
N GLU A 151 -6.99 3.60 -3.24
CA GLU A 151 -6.08 2.52 -2.86
C GLU A 151 -4.84 3.07 -2.13
N ASN A 152 -3.94 2.18 -1.73
CA ASN A 152 -2.66 2.58 -1.13
C ASN A 152 -1.83 3.40 -2.12
N ILE A 153 -1.42 4.58 -1.68
CA ILE A 153 -0.47 5.45 -2.37
C ILE A 153 0.88 5.25 -1.69
N THR A 154 1.88 4.89 -2.47
CA THR A 154 3.21 4.53 -1.94
C THR A 154 4.29 5.40 -2.56
N TYR A 155 5.21 5.88 -1.74
CA TYR A 155 6.42 6.61 -2.14
C TYR A 155 7.66 5.85 -1.68
N ARG A 156 8.73 5.91 -2.48
CA ARG A 156 10.07 5.47 -2.08
C ARG A 156 10.93 6.68 -1.78
N ILE A 157 11.14 6.93 -0.50
CA ILE A 157 12.01 8.00 -0.01
C ILE A 157 13.45 7.48 -0.05
N PRO A 158 14.39 8.17 -0.71
CA PRO A 158 15.78 7.72 -0.78
C PRO A 158 16.45 7.74 0.59
N ALA A 159 17.45 6.87 0.77
CA ALA A 159 18.25 6.82 2.00
C ALA A 159 18.80 8.20 2.39
N GLY A 160 18.72 8.51 3.68
CA GLY A 160 19.21 9.78 4.24
C GLY A 160 18.27 10.98 4.07
N ALA A 161 17.11 10.83 3.41
CA ALA A 161 16.08 11.86 3.34
C ALA A 161 14.86 11.50 4.21
N LYS A 162 14.10 12.51 4.62
CA LYS A 162 12.84 12.34 5.38
C LYS A 162 11.71 13.10 4.70
N PRO A 163 10.45 12.62 4.81
CA PRO A 163 9.32 13.38 4.32
C PRO A 163 9.16 14.66 5.14
N LYS A 164 8.81 15.75 4.47
CA LYS A 164 8.59 17.06 5.07
C LYS A 164 7.15 17.54 4.87
N ALA A 165 6.63 17.40 3.65
CA ALA A 165 5.26 17.79 3.35
C ALA A 165 4.72 17.03 2.13
N LEU A 166 3.44 16.68 2.16
CA LEU A 166 2.70 16.17 1.01
C LEU A 166 2.00 17.33 0.31
N ASN A 167 2.34 17.58 -0.95
CA ASN A 167 1.66 18.56 -1.77
C ASN A 167 0.54 17.87 -2.55
N LEU A 168 -0.69 18.28 -2.25
CA LEU A 168 -1.91 17.84 -2.91
C LEU A 168 -2.30 18.87 -3.98
N PHE A 169 -2.77 18.39 -5.12
CA PHE A 169 -3.15 19.21 -6.26
C PHE A 169 -4.53 18.83 -6.77
N TYR A 170 -5.33 19.84 -7.13
CA TYR A 170 -6.63 19.67 -7.77
C TYR A 170 -7.11 21.01 -8.36
N ASP A 171 -7.59 21.01 -9.60
CA ASP A 171 -8.08 22.21 -10.31
C ASP A 171 -7.14 23.44 -10.15
N GLU A 172 -5.85 23.23 -10.44
CA GLU A 172 -4.78 24.25 -10.33
C GLU A 172 -4.56 24.81 -8.90
N THR A 173 -5.29 24.32 -7.91
CA THR A 173 -5.06 24.63 -6.50
C THR A 173 -4.05 23.65 -5.91
N ARG A 174 -3.27 24.15 -4.94
CA ARG A 174 -2.29 23.37 -4.20
C ARG A 174 -2.48 23.57 -2.70
N VAL A 175 -2.44 22.49 -1.94
CA VAL A 175 -2.30 22.51 -0.48
C VAL A 175 -1.08 21.69 -0.09
N SER A 176 -0.29 22.21 0.84
CA SER A 176 0.87 21.50 1.40
C SER A 176 0.53 21.05 2.81
N VAL A 177 0.58 19.74 3.06
CA VAL A 177 0.30 19.12 4.34
C VAL A 177 1.61 18.67 4.96
N PRO A 178 2.05 19.25 6.09
CA PRO A 178 3.23 18.80 6.81
C PRO A 178 3.17 17.31 7.17
N VAL A 179 4.32 16.63 7.05
CA VAL A 179 4.48 15.20 7.37
C VAL A 179 5.61 15.02 8.36
N GLU A 180 5.37 14.23 9.41
CA GLU A 180 6.40 13.83 10.38
C GLU A 180 6.42 12.30 10.52
N LEU A 181 7.63 11.74 10.58
CA LEU A 181 7.87 10.34 10.98
C LEU A 181 8.31 10.31 12.44
N LYS A 182 7.72 9.41 13.22
CA LYS A 182 8.02 9.16 14.64
C LYS A 182 8.42 7.71 14.87
#